data_AF-A0A8H7VRZ9-F1
#
_entry.id   AF-A0A8H7VRZ9-F1
#
_cell.length_a   1.000
_cell.length_b   1.000
_cell.length_c   1.000
_cell.angle_alpha   90.00
_cell.angle_beta   90.00
_cell.angle_gamma   90.00
#
_symmetry.space_group_name_H-M   'P 1'
#
loop_
_entity.id
_entity.type
_entity.pdbx_description
1 polymer ?
#
loop_
_entity_poly.entity_id
_entity_poly.type
_entity_poly.pdbx_seq_one_letter_code
_entity_poly.pdbx_strand_id
1 'polypeptide(L)'
;MPVTIQPNLFIQFVEQGIKKGLLQDVTRTLDGEYYLDLKYVNETISKQVETHGKINIEKLSEILAVEQFTVEKAIEELLNIKDWTVIDDLVLTPAFMENLEEQIELQIIKSGSISIVAQAQQMKLPYSLLKSVIDSFDGYAIYSQIPDVISTTEYIENCRSKIRKALESADEYCLSKLYIRISDLHIIFCL
;
A
#
# COMPACT_ATOMS: atom_id res chain seq x y z
N MET A 1 -44.94 14.67 21.73
CA MET A 1 -44.55 13.24 21.86
C MET A 1 -43.78 12.87 20.61
N PRO A 2 -42.57 12.28 20.69
CA PRO A 2 -41.88 11.79 19.50
C PRO A 2 -42.72 10.66 18.89
N VAL A 3 -43.03 10.78 17.59
CA VAL A 3 -43.77 9.77 16.85
C VAL A 3 -42.81 8.61 16.58
N THR A 4 -43.07 7.46 17.19
CA THR A 4 -42.30 6.24 16.92
C THR A 4 -42.91 5.56 15.69
N ILE A 5 -42.25 5.71 14.54
CA ILE A 5 -42.64 5.04 13.30
C ILE A 5 -42.23 3.57 13.42
N GLN A 6 -43.12 2.64 13.07
CA GLN A 6 -42.76 1.23 13.02
C GLN A 6 -41.69 1.00 11.93
N PRO A 7 -40.61 0.24 12.20
CA PRO A 7 -39.50 0.05 11.25
C PRO A 7 -39.95 -0.38 9.85
N ASN A 8 -40.92 -1.30 9.77
CA ASN A 8 -41.46 -1.78 8.50
C ASN A 8 -42.14 -0.67 7.68
N LEU A 9 -42.80 0.28 8.34
CA LEU A 9 -43.46 1.40 7.66
C LEU A 9 -42.42 2.40 7.14
N PHE A 10 -41.34 2.62 7.88
CA PHE A 10 -40.22 3.45 7.44
C PHE A 10 -39.56 2.87 6.18
N ILE A 11 -39.24 1.57 6.19
CA ILE A 11 -38.66 0.87 5.03
C ILE A 11 -39.57 1.02 3.80
N GLN A 12 -40.88 0.82 3.97
CA GLN A 12 -41.84 0.98 2.87
C GLN A 12 -41.88 2.42 2.32
N PHE A 13 -41.75 3.44 3.17
CA PHE A 13 -41.69 4.82 2.70
C PHE A 13 -40.41 5.09 1.91
N VAL A 14 -39.26 4.59 2.37
CA VAL A 14 -38.00 4.73 1.65
C VAL A 14 -38.07 4.02 0.29
N GLU A 15 -38.54 2.78 0.24
CA GLU A 15 -38.69 2.02 -1.00
C GLU A 15 -39.66 2.69 -1.99
N GLN A 16 -40.76 3.26 -1.51
CA GLN A 16 -41.68 4.03 -2.35
C GLN A 16 -41.05 5.33 -2.86
N GLY A 17 -40.24 5.99 -2.02
CA GLY A 17 -39.48 7.18 -2.40
C GLY A 17 -38.49 6.88 -3.53
N ILE A 18 -37.74 5.79 -3.40
CA ILE A 18 -36.80 5.31 -4.44
C ILE A 18 -37.55 4.97 -5.74
N LYS A 19 -38.62 4.18 -5.66
CA LYS A 19 -39.43 3.79 -6.85
C LYS A 19 -40.03 4.97 -7.59
N LYS A 20 -40.37 6.05 -6.87
CA LYS A 20 -40.91 7.29 -7.46
C LYS A 20 -39.81 8.27 -7.90
N GLY A 21 -38.54 7.93 -7.74
CA GLY A 21 -37.40 8.80 -8.05
C GLY A 21 -37.27 10.00 -7.11
N LEU A 22 -37.94 9.98 -5.95
CA LEU A 22 -37.90 11.04 -4.94
C LEU A 22 -36.67 10.91 -4.01
N LEU A 23 -36.10 9.70 -3.92
CA LEU A 23 -34.87 9.40 -3.21
C LEU A 23 -33.92 8.71 -4.19
N GLN A 24 -32.77 9.30 -4.47
CA GLN A 24 -31.82 8.78 -5.47
C GLN A 24 -30.44 8.44 -4.88
N ASP A 25 -30.15 8.90 -3.66
CA ASP A 25 -28.82 8.81 -3.04
C ASP A 25 -28.84 8.00 -1.74
N VAL A 26 -29.56 6.87 -1.75
CA VAL A 26 -29.67 5.98 -0.58
C VAL A 26 -29.27 4.55 -0.96
N THR A 27 -28.46 3.93 -0.12
CA THR A 27 -28.02 2.53 -0.26
C THR A 27 -28.55 1.70 0.89
N ARG A 28 -29.03 0.51 0.60
CA ARG A 28 -29.50 -0.44 1.61
C ARG A 28 -28.31 -1.17 2.23
N THR A 29 -28.33 -1.37 3.54
CA THR A 29 -27.35 -2.22 4.23
C THR A 29 -27.54 -3.69 3.86
N LEU A 30 -26.49 -4.50 4.00
CA LEU A 30 -26.47 -5.92 3.66
C LEU A 30 -27.44 -6.76 4.51
N ASP A 31 -27.67 -6.36 5.76
CA ASP A 31 -28.69 -6.95 6.63
C ASP A 31 -30.12 -6.59 6.21
N GLY A 32 -30.27 -5.60 5.33
CA GLY A 32 -31.54 -5.09 4.84
C GLY A 32 -32.34 -4.28 5.86
N GLU A 33 -31.77 -3.98 7.04
CA GLU A 33 -32.45 -3.31 8.14
C GLU A 33 -32.47 -1.79 7.98
N TYR A 34 -31.44 -1.22 7.34
CA TYR A 34 -31.23 0.22 7.27
C TYR A 34 -30.97 0.71 5.83
N TYR A 35 -31.17 2.02 5.66
CA TYR A 35 -30.74 2.75 4.49
C TYR A 35 -29.77 3.83 4.92
N LEU A 36 -28.65 3.91 4.22
CA LEU A 36 -27.64 4.93 4.40
C LEU A 36 -27.76 5.93 3.27
N ASP A 37 -27.83 7.21 3.60
CA ASP A 37 -27.66 8.25 2.59
C ASP A 37 -26.18 8.36 2.20
N LEU A 38 -25.94 8.80 0.97
CA LEU A 38 -24.59 8.93 0.41
C LEU A 38 -23.70 9.89 1.21
N LYS A 39 -24.28 10.93 1.81
CA LYS A 39 -23.51 11.89 2.63
C LYS A 39 -22.98 11.20 3.89
N TYR A 40 -23.78 10.40 4.57
CA TYR A 40 -23.33 9.60 5.72
C TYR A 40 -22.22 8.62 5.33
N VAL A 41 -22.34 7.96 4.17
CA VAL A 41 -21.30 7.07 3.64
C VAL A 41 -20.00 7.85 3.43
N ASN A 42 -20.05 8.98 2.73
CA ASN A 42 -18.89 9.80 2.41
C ASN A 42 -18.20 10.38 3.67
N GLU A 43 -18.98 10.85 4.63
CA GLU A 43 -18.48 11.36 5.92
C GLU A 43 -17.81 10.25 6.73
N THR A 44 -18.40 9.05 6.74
CA THR A 44 -17.85 7.90 7.47
C THR A 44 -16.55 7.42 6.82
N ILE A 45 -16.51 7.26 5.49
CA ILE A 45 -15.28 6.89 4.76
C ILE A 45 -14.19 7.92 5.05
N SER A 46 -14.50 9.21 4.89
CA SER A 46 -13.54 10.29 5.17
C SER A 46 -13.01 10.23 6.59
N LYS A 47 -13.88 10.08 7.58
CA LYS A 47 -13.45 9.98 8.97
C LYS A 47 -12.52 8.79 9.19
N GLN A 48 -12.85 7.63 8.63
CA GLN A 48 -12.04 6.42 8.82
C GLN A 48 -10.67 6.52 8.15
N VAL A 49 -10.61 7.02 6.91
CA VAL A 49 -9.36 7.21 6.15
C VAL A 49 -8.46 8.21 6.87
N GLU A 50 -8.98 9.38 7.25
CA GLU A 50 -8.21 10.44 7.91
C GLU A 50 -7.73 10.02 9.32
N THR A 51 -8.50 9.20 10.03
CA THR A 51 -8.12 8.71 11.36
C THR A 51 -6.99 7.69 11.31
N HIS A 52 -6.99 6.79 10.32
CA HIS A 52 -6.04 5.68 10.25
C HIS A 52 -4.86 5.96 9.31
N GLY A 53 -4.97 6.94 8.41
CA GLY A 53 -4.00 7.24 7.35
C GLY A 53 -3.97 6.22 6.21
N LYS A 54 -4.27 4.95 6.51
CA LYS A 54 -4.50 3.89 5.53
C LYS A 54 -5.67 3.00 5.93
N ILE A 55 -6.48 2.56 4.96
CA ILE A 55 -7.57 1.60 5.22
C ILE A 55 -7.96 0.83 3.96
N ASN A 56 -8.31 -0.45 4.11
CA ASN A 56 -8.81 -1.28 3.02
C ASN A 56 -10.30 -1.01 2.74
N ILE A 57 -10.68 -1.08 1.47
CA ILE A 57 -12.06 -1.00 1.01
C ILE A 57 -12.93 -2.08 1.67
N GLU A 58 -12.41 -3.31 1.82
CA GLU A 58 -13.09 -4.38 2.55
C GLU A 58 -13.44 -3.92 3.96
N LYS A 59 -12.50 -3.28 4.68
CA LYS A 59 -12.74 -2.85 6.04
C LYS A 59 -13.80 -1.74 6.13
N LEU A 60 -13.78 -0.81 5.18
CA LEU A 60 -14.81 0.22 5.06
C LEU A 60 -16.19 -0.40 4.77
N SER A 61 -16.26 -1.42 3.93
CA SER A 61 -17.50 -2.13 3.60
C SER A 61 -18.10 -2.83 4.83
N GLU A 62 -17.25 -3.43 5.68
CA GLU A 62 -17.68 -4.02 6.95
C GLU A 62 -18.22 -2.97 7.93
N ILE A 63 -17.54 -1.82 8.05
CA ILE A 63 -17.94 -0.74 8.97
C ILE A 63 -19.31 -0.17 8.57
N LEU A 64 -19.55 -0.02 7.27
CA LEU A 64 -20.78 0.52 6.73
C LEU A 64 -21.88 -0.55 6.54
N ALA A 65 -21.53 -1.83 6.65
CA ALA A 65 -22.40 -2.96 6.31
C ALA A 65 -23.02 -2.82 4.90
N VAL A 66 -22.22 -2.45 3.90
CA VAL A 66 -22.62 -2.31 2.49
C VAL A 66 -21.71 -3.12 1.58
N GLU A 67 -22.12 -3.33 0.33
CA GLU A 67 -21.24 -3.94 -0.69
C GLU A 67 -20.00 -3.08 -0.96
N GLN A 68 -18.86 -3.73 -1.25
CA GLN A 68 -17.60 -3.06 -1.58
C GLN A 68 -17.76 -2.11 -2.77
N PHE A 69 -18.55 -2.48 -3.77
CA PHE A 69 -18.85 -1.63 -4.93
C PHE A 69 -19.42 -0.26 -4.55
N THR A 70 -20.27 -0.19 -3.50
CA THR A 70 -20.80 1.08 -3.00
C THR A 70 -19.70 1.94 -2.40
N VAL A 71 -18.76 1.33 -1.68
CA VAL A 71 -17.61 2.02 -1.07
C VAL A 71 -16.66 2.52 -2.15
N GLU A 72 -16.34 1.69 -3.15
CA GLU A 72 -15.51 2.06 -4.30
C GLU A 72 -16.06 3.29 -5.01
N LYS A 73 -17.36 3.28 -5.35
CA LYS A 73 -18.01 4.42 -5.98
C LYS A 73 -17.95 5.69 -5.12
N ALA A 74 -18.19 5.55 -3.82
CA ALA A 74 -18.10 6.68 -2.89
C ALA A 74 -16.67 7.23 -2.78
N ILE A 75 -15.65 6.36 -2.83
CA ILE A 75 -14.24 6.76 -2.87
C ILE A 75 -13.94 7.51 -4.18
N GLU A 76 -14.38 7.01 -5.34
CA GLU A 76 -14.20 7.69 -6.63
C GLU A 76 -14.75 9.12 -6.61
N GLU A 77 -15.92 9.32 -6.00
CA GLU A 77 -16.49 10.66 -5.81
C GLU A 77 -15.60 11.53 -4.90
N LEU A 78 -15.11 10.96 -3.79
CA LEU A 78 -14.24 11.64 -2.84
C LEU A 78 -12.87 11.99 -3.42
N LEU A 79 -12.32 11.19 -4.34
CA LEU A 79 -11.05 11.48 -5.02
C LEU A 79 -11.07 12.79 -5.82
N ASN A 80 -12.25 13.29 -6.21
CA ASN A 80 -12.37 14.60 -6.87
C ASN A 80 -12.19 15.77 -5.88
N ILE A 81 -12.28 15.51 -4.58
CA ILE A 81 -12.28 16.51 -3.50
C ILE A 81 -11.09 16.32 -2.56
N LYS A 82 -10.61 15.09 -2.45
CA LYS A 82 -9.56 14.64 -1.53
C LYS A 82 -8.37 14.13 -2.33
N ASP A 83 -7.19 14.51 -1.89
CA ASP A 83 -5.93 14.09 -2.48
C ASP A 83 -5.50 12.69 -1.97
N TRP A 84 -6.41 11.73 -1.97
CA TRP A 84 -6.07 10.37 -1.53
C TRP A 84 -5.49 9.57 -2.68
N THR A 85 -4.63 8.62 -2.35
CA THR A 85 -4.11 7.64 -3.31
C THR A 85 -4.80 6.30 -3.07
N VAL A 86 -5.28 5.67 -4.14
CA VAL A 86 -5.85 4.32 -4.09
C VAL A 86 -4.96 3.38 -4.89
N ILE A 87 -4.50 2.31 -4.24
CA ILE A 87 -3.70 1.25 -4.88
C ILE A 87 -4.31 -0.08 -4.48
N ASP A 88 -4.71 -0.86 -5.49
CA ASP A 88 -5.46 -2.10 -5.30
C ASP A 88 -6.72 -1.85 -4.44
N ASP A 89 -6.83 -2.45 -3.27
CA ASP A 89 -7.94 -2.28 -2.32
C ASP A 89 -7.67 -1.27 -1.20
N LEU A 90 -6.52 -0.58 -1.24
CA LEU A 90 -6.01 0.25 -0.15
C LEU A 90 -6.15 1.74 -0.46
N VAL A 91 -6.80 2.47 0.44
CA VAL A 91 -6.92 3.94 0.40
C VAL A 91 -5.90 4.55 1.35
N LEU A 92 -5.15 5.54 0.86
CA LEU A 92 -4.00 6.16 1.53
C LEU A 92 -4.14 7.68 1.56
N THR A 93 -3.83 8.30 2.70
CA THR A 93 -3.71 9.76 2.79
C THR A 93 -2.33 10.24 2.33
N PRO A 94 -2.19 11.50 1.88
CA PRO A 94 -0.89 12.12 1.57
C PRO A 94 0.08 12.02 2.73
N ALA A 95 -0.39 12.32 3.95
CA ALA A 95 0.44 12.25 5.15
C ALA A 95 0.96 10.83 5.42
N PHE A 96 0.19 9.78 5.08
CA PHE A 96 0.70 8.42 5.18
C PHE A 96 1.78 8.15 4.13
N MET A 97 1.60 8.62 2.90
CA MET A 97 2.56 8.46 1.81
C MET A 97 3.89 9.16 2.10
N GLU A 98 3.86 10.42 2.55
CA GLU A 98 5.06 11.17 2.93
C GLU A 98 5.83 10.46 4.05
N ASN A 99 5.13 10.02 5.10
CA ASN A 99 5.74 9.27 6.21
C ASN A 99 6.30 7.90 5.76
N LEU A 100 5.69 7.27 4.75
CA LEU A 100 6.16 6.01 4.19
C LEU A 100 7.46 6.21 3.43
N GLU A 101 7.53 7.24 2.58
CA GLU A 101 8.72 7.63 1.83
C GLU A 101 9.90 7.90 2.78
N GLU A 102 9.71 8.78 3.77
CA GLU A 102 10.75 9.09 4.76
C GLU A 102 11.22 7.84 5.52
N GLN A 103 10.29 6.97 5.92
CA GLN A 103 10.64 5.74 6.65
C GLN A 103 11.48 4.78 5.80
N ILE A 104 11.12 4.58 4.53
CA ILE A 104 11.87 3.69 3.63
C ILE A 104 13.25 4.29 3.37
N GLU A 105 13.33 5.59 3.08
CA GLU A 105 14.60 6.27 2.85
C GLU A 105 15.54 6.14 4.05
N LEU A 106 15.06 6.44 5.26
CA LEU A 106 15.84 6.30 6.49
C LEU A 106 16.31 4.86 6.72
N GLN A 107 15.48 3.85 6.38
CA GLN A 107 15.89 2.46 6.48
C GLN A 107 16.98 2.10 5.48
N ILE A 108 16.89 2.57 4.24
CA ILE A 108 17.92 2.34 3.21
C ILE A 108 19.23 2.98 3.65
N ILE A 109 19.21 4.23 4.09
CA ILE A 109 20.40 4.95 4.57
C ILE A 109 21.04 4.21 5.75
N LYS A 110 20.23 3.75 6.71
CA LYS A 110 20.72 3.06 7.92
C LYS A 110 21.31 1.67 7.63
N SER A 111 20.68 0.91 6.76
CA SER A 111 21.07 -0.48 6.47
C SER A 111 22.06 -0.61 5.31
N GLY A 112 22.11 0.39 4.44
CA GLY A 112 22.82 0.37 3.16
C GLY A 112 22.10 -0.39 2.06
N SER A 113 21.20 -1.32 2.39
CA SER A 113 20.41 -2.08 1.43
C SER A 113 19.12 -2.63 2.03
N ILE A 114 18.03 -2.61 1.26
CA ILE A 114 16.74 -3.19 1.66
C ILE A 114 16.18 -4.13 0.60
N SER A 115 15.29 -5.04 1.01
CA SER A 115 14.48 -5.83 0.07
C SER A 115 13.04 -5.31 0.04
N ILE A 116 12.51 -4.97 -1.14
CA ILE A 116 11.13 -4.51 -1.33
C ILE A 116 10.14 -5.53 -0.78
N VAL A 117 10.35 -6.82 -1.10
CA VAL A 117 9.47 -7.92 -0.68
C VAL A 117 9.46 -8.05 0.84
N ALA A 118 10.62 -7.98 1.49
CA ALA A 118 10.70 -8.06 2.95
C ALA A 118 9.98 -6.87 3.61
N GLN A 119 10.13 -5.66 3.06
CA GLN A 119 9.45 -4.47 3.56
C GLN A 119 7.93 -4.56 3.36
N ALA A 120 7.47 -5.05 2.20
CA ALA A 120 6.04 -5.24 1.92
C ALA A 120 5.38 -6.14 2.95
N GLN A 121 6.04 -7.25 3.27
CA GLN A 121 5.59 -8.20 4.29
C GLN A 121 5.60 -7.59 5.69
N GLN A 122 6.69 -6.90 6.06
CA GLN A 122 6.85 -6.31 7.39
C GLN A 122 5.81 -5.21 7.65
N MET A 123 5.57 -4.34 6.65
CA MET A 123 4.68 -3.19 6.75
C MET A 123 3.21 -3.55 6.45
N LYS A 124 2.97 -4.78 5.97
CA LYS A 124 1.67 -5.24 5.46
C LYS A 124 1.12 -4.27 4.41
N LEU A 125 1.93 -4.01 3.39
CA LEU A 125 1.63 -3.11 2.29
C LEU A 125 1.74 -3.86 0.95
N PRO A 126 0.96 -3.47 -0.07
CA PRO A 126 1.13 -4.00 -1.41
C PRO A 126 2.55 -3.79 -1.93
N TYR A 127 3.11 -4.81 -2.58
CA TYR A 127 4.42 -4.70 -3.23
C TYR A 127 4.44 -3.59 -4.28
N SER A 128 3.34 -3.45 -5.04
CA SER A 128 3.13 -2.40 -6.04
C SER A 128 3.34 -1.00 -5.46
N LEU A 129 2.76 -0.72 -4.29
CA LEU A 129 2.90 0.54 -3.58
C LEU A 129 4.34 0.82 -3.16
N LEU A 130 5.01 -0.16 -2.51
CA LEU A 130 6.39 0.05 -2.07
C LEU A 130 7.33 0.22 -3.26
N LYS A 131 7.10 -0.53 -4.33
CA LYS A 131 7.86 -0.40 -5.55
C LYS A 131 7.70 0.99 -6.17
N SER A 132 6.48 1.52 -6.27
CA SER A 132 6.28 2.87 -6.82
C SER A 132 6.94 3.96 -5.97
N VAL A 133 6.94 3.81 -4.64
CA VAL A 133 7.64 4.73 -3.72
C VAL A 133 9.16 4.65 -3.92
N ILE A 134 9.70 3.46 -4.06
CA ILE A 134 11.15 3.27 -4.23
C ILE A 134 11.61 3.72 -5.61
N ASP A 135 10.81 3.47 -6.65
CA ASP A 135 11.10 3.87 -8.03
C ASP A 135 11.12 5.41 -8.19
N SER A 136 10.55 6.17 -7.24
CA SER A 136 10.63 7.64 -7.21
C SER A 136 11.95 8.16 -6.64
N PHE A 137 12.73 7.30 -5.98
CA PHE A 137 13.98 7.69 -5.36
C PHE A 137 15.16 7.69 -6.35
N ASP A 138 15.92 8.78 -6.33
CA ASP A 138 17.14 8.93 -7.10
C ASP A 138 18.40 8.47 -6.34
N GLY A 139 19.43 8.05 -7.07
CA GLY A 139 20.77 7.80 -6.51
C GLY A 139 20.97 6.44 -5.84
N TYR A 140 19.96 5.57 -5.90
CA TYR A 140 20.06 4.18 -5.47
C TYR A 140 20.37 3.25 -6.63
N ALA A 141 21.04 2.14 -6.32
CA ALA A 141 21.38 1.11 -7.29
C ALA A 141 20.43 -0.07 -7.16
N ILE A 142 19.83 -0.45 -8.30
CA ILE A 142 18.99 -1.64 -8.45
C ILE A 142 19.68 -2.54 -9.47
N TYR A 143 20.01 -3.75 -9.06
CA TYR A 143 20.64 -4.74 -9.93
C TYR A 143 19.59 -5.59 -10.62
N SER A 144 19.71 -5.74 -11.94
CA SER A 144 18.76 -6.53 -12.74
C SER A 144 18.68 -8.01 -12.30
N GLN A 145 19.76 -8.54 -11.72
CA GLN A 145 19.82 -9.90 -11.20
C GLN A 145 19.06 -10.07 -9.87
N ILE A 146 18.88 -8.98 -9.12
CA ILE A 146 18.18 -8.96 -7.83
C ILE A 146 17.30 -7.69 -7.77
N PRO A 147 16.26 -7.61 -8.61
CA PRO A 147 15.50 -6.37 -8.81
C PRO A 147 14.71 -5.93 -7.57
N ASP A 148 14.49 -6.86 -6.61
CA ASP A 148 13.81 -6.59 -5.35
C ASP A 148 14.73 -6.06 -4.26
N VAL A 149 16.01 -5.83 -4.54
CA VAL A 149 16.98 -5.29 -3.59
C VAL A 149 17.51 -3.95 -4.08
N ILE A 150 17.34 -2.93 -3.24
CA ILE A 150 17.87 -1.59 -3.48
C ILE A 150 19.01 -1.36 -2.52
N SER A 151 20.11 -0.81 -3.03
CA SER A 151 21.28 -0.49 -2.23
C SER A 151 21.73 0.95 -2.46
N THR A 152 22.31 1.56 -1.44
CA THR A 152 23.04 2.81 -1.63
C THR A 152 24.32 2.55 -2.41
N THR A 153 24.71 3.53 -3.23
CA THR A 153 25.99 3.47 -3.95
C THR A 153 27.16 3.33 -2.98
N GLU A 154 27.11 4.00 -1.83
CA GLU A 154 28.13 3.88 -0.77
C GLU A 154 28.23 2.46 -0.22
N TYR A 155 27.10 1.80 0.05
CA TYR A 155 27.09 0.42 0.56
C TYR A 155 27.74 -0.54 -0.43
N ILE A 156 27.43 -0.38 -1.73
CA ILE A 156 28.01 -1.18 -2.80
C ILE A 156 29.53 -0.99 -2.88
N GLU A 157 30.01 0.26 -2.89
CA GLU A 157 31.46 0.53 -2.96
C GLU A 157 32.19 -0.01 -1.72
N ASN A 158 31.57 0.09 -0.54
CA ASN A 158 32.10 -0.49 0.69
C ASN A 158 32.19 -2.02 0.61
N CYS A 159 31.16 -2.69 0.09
CA CYS A 159 31.17 -4.13 -0.15
C CYS A 159 32.25 -4.53 -1.17
N ARG A 160 32.36 -3.80 -2.29
CA ARG A 160 33.38 -4.02 -3.31
C ARG A 160 34.80 -3.89 -2.75
N SER A 161 35.04 -2.85 -1.94
CA SER A 161 36.32 -2.63 -1.25
C SER A 161 36.66 -3.76 -0.28
N LYS A 162 35.68 -4.24 0.51
CA LYS A 162 35.87 -5.38 1.42
C LYS A 162 36.20 -6.67 0.67
N ILE A 163 35.49 -6.96 -0.41
CA ILE A 163 35.75 -8.14 -1.26
C ILE A 163 37.14 -8.06 -1.88
N ARG A 164 37.53 -6.90 -2.45
CA ARG A 164 38.86 -6.70 -3.02
C ARG A 164 39.97 -6.94 -1.99
N LYS A 165 39.86 -6.33 -0.81
CA LYS A 165 40.83 -6.55 0.29
C LYS A 165 40.91 -8.01 0.72
N ALA A 166 39.77 -8.69 0.82
CA ALA A 166 39.73 -10.10 1.17
C ALA A 166 40.46 -10.96 0.13
N LEU A 167 40.24 -10.69 -1.16
CA LEU A 167 40.93 -11.39 -2.25
C LEU A 167 42.44 -11.10 -2.30
N GLU A 168 42.85 -9.85 -2.07
CA GLU A 168 44.27 -9.46 -1.99
C GLU A 168 44.99 -10.13 -0.81
N SER A 169 44.28 -10.35 0.30
CA SER A 169 44.80 -11.02 1.49
C SER A 169 44.74 -12.55 1.44
N ALA A 170 44.14 -13.14 0.40
CA ALA A 170 43.95 -14.57 0.29
C ALA A 170 45.20 -15.25 -0.31
N ASP A 171 45.69 -16.30 0.35
CA ASP A 171 46.76 -17.15 -0.20
C ASP A 171 46.35 -17.78 -1.55
N GLU A 172 47.35 -18.02 -2.41
CA GLU A 172 47.21 -18.54 -3.79
C GLU A 172 46.31 -19.80 -3.89
N TYR A 173 46.32 -20.64 -2.86
CA TYR A 173 45.49 -21.84 -2.76
C TYR A 173 43.98 -21.53 -2.62
N CYS A 174 43.61 -20.46 -1.91
CA CYS A 174 42.21 -20.04 -1.74
C CYS A 174 41.64 -19.40 -3.01
N LEU A 175 42.46 -18.68 -3.77
CA LEU A 175 42.06 -18.04 -5.03
C LEU A 175 41.68 -19.08 -6.09
N SER A 176 42.38 -20.21 -6.16
CA SER A 176 42.06 -21.30 -7.10
C SER A 176 40.67 -21.93 -6.88
N LYS A 177 40.23 -22.08 -5.62
CA LYS A 177 38.88 -22.58 -5.29
C LYS A 177 37.78 -21.56 -5.53
N LEU A 178 38.07 -20.28 -5.32
CA LEU A 178 37.16 -19.17 -5.63
C LEU A 178 36.94 -19.05 -7.14
N TYR A 179 38.01 -19.18 -7.94
CA TYR A 179 37.92 -19.11 -9.40
C TYR A 179 37.06 -20.23 -9.99
N ILE A 180 37.19 -21.47 -9.48
CA ILE A 180 36.35 -22.61 -9.89
C ILE A 180 34.87 -22.35 -9.57
N ARG A 181 34.57 -21.84 -8.36
CA ARG A 181 33.20 -21.50 -7.98
C ARG A 181 32.62 -20.32 -8.77
N ILE A 182 33.42 -19.33 -9.14
CA ILE A 182 32.98 -18.18 -9.96
C ILE A 182 32.77 -18.60 -11.42
N SER A 183 33.52 -19.59 -11.91
CA SER A 183 33.31 -20.16 -13.25
C SER A 183 31.97 -20.90 -13.35
N ASP A 184 31.63 -21.65 -12.30
CA ASP A 184 30.34 -22.36 -12.14
C ASP A 184 29.19 -21.40 -11.74
N LEU A 185 29.50 -20.28 -11.09
CA LEU A 185 28.62 -19.14 -10.86
C LEU A 185 28.92 -18.01 -11.86
N HIS A 186 28.56 -18.21 -13.13
CA HIS A 186 28.36 -17.11 -14.08
C HIS A 186 27.30 -16.06 -13.65
N ILE A 187 26.89 -16.04 -12.37
CA ILE A 187 25.73 -15.34 -11.84
C ILE A 187 26.08 -14.24 -10.81
N ILE A 188 27.29 -14.18 -10.21
CA ILE A 188 27.51 -13.25 -9.07
C ILE A 188 28.59 -12.17 -9.28
N PHE A 189 29.47 -12.28 -10.29
CA PHE A 189 30.60 -11.31 -10.43
C PHE A 189 30.54 -10.37 -11.64
N CYS A 190 29.42 -10.30 -12.35
CA CYS A 190 29.12 -9.12 -13.17
C CYS A 190 28.39 -8.07 -12.30
N LEU A 191 29.11 -7.48 -11.35
CA LEU A 191 28.71 -6.37 -10.47
C LEU A 191 29.79 -5.28 -10.41
#